data_AF-A0A060BXS8-F1
#
_entry.id   AF-A0A060BXS8-F1
#
_cell.length_a   1.000
_cell.length_b   1.000
_cell.length_c   1.000
_cell.angle_alpha   90.00
_cell.angle_beta   90.00
_cell.angle_gamma   90.00
#
_symmetry.space_group_name_H-M   'P 1'
#
loop_
_entity.id
_entity.type
_entity.pdbx_description
1 polymer ?
#
loop_
_entity_poly.entity_id
_entity_poly.type
_entity_poly.pdbx_seq_one_letter_code
_entity_poly.pdbx_strand_id
1 'polypeptide(L)'
;MVTLSHYEMPLILSEKYNGWVHRNVLDAFVRFSNVCFDRYKDLVRYWLTFNEIDSIHRHPFTTAGIRKEKSNQVKRLRIFIRGCIISLSPQRW
;
A
#
# COMPACT_ATOMS: atom_id res chain seq x y z
N MET A 1 -4.20 -11.10 -14.01
CA MET A 1 -3.40 -10.73 -12.82
C MET A 1 -3.91 -9.38 -12.35
N VAL A 2 -4.11 -9.21 -11.04
CA VAL A 2 -4.64 -7.97 -10.46
C VAL A 2 -3.61 -7.36 -9.53
N THR A 3 -3.40 -6.04 -9.64
CA THR A 3 -2.55 -5.27 -8.74
C THR A 3 -3.42 -4.49 -7.76
N LEU A 4 -3.14 -4.60 -6.46
CA LEU A 4 -3.94 -3.95 -5.42
C LEU A 4 -3.66 -2.44 -5.30
N SER A 5 -2.41 -2.02 -5.49
CA SER A 5 -2.00 -0.62 -5.42
C SER A 5 -1.15 -0.25 -6.62
N HIS A 6 -1.68 0.61 -7.49
CA HIS A 6 -1.05 1.09 -8.72
C HIS A 6 -1.12 2.63 -8.80
N TYR A 7 -0.63 3.27 -7.74
CA TYR A 7 -0.52 4.73 -7.62
C TYR A 7 -1.84 5.48 -7.32
N GLU A 8 -2.88 4.77 -6.89
CA GLU A 8 -4.19 5.37 -6.56
C GLU A 8 -4.40 5.59 -5.06
N MET A 9 -3.42 6.17 -4.35
CA MET A 9 -3.57 6.46 -2.92
C MET A 9 -4.79 7.38 -2.68
N PRO A 10 -5.77 6.99 -1.84
CA PRO A 10 -6.88 7.87 -1.50
C PRO A 10 -6.40 9.19 -0.90
N LEU A 11 -6.84 10.31 -1.45
CA LEU A 11 -6.39 11.66 -1.05
C LEU A 11 -6.58 11.89 0.46
N ILE A 12 -7.71 11.44 1.03
CA ILE A 12 -8.01 11.56 2.46
C ILE A 12 -6.96 10.91 3.37
N LEU A 13 -6.36 9.79 2.94
CA LEU A 13 -5.30 9.10 3.69
C LEU A 13 -3.97 9.86 3.58
N SER A 14 -3.69 10.47 2.43
CA SER A 14 -2.56 11.37 2.28
C SER A 14 -2.69 12.62 3.16
N GLU A 15 -3.86 13.24 3.20
CA GLU A 15 -4.08 14.46 3.97
C GLU A 15 -4.01 14.23 5.48
N LYS A 16 -4.71 13.18 5.95
CA LYS A 16 -4.85 12.85 7.38
C LYS A 16 -3.63 12.14 7.97
N TYR A 17 -2.99 11.26 7.19
CA TYR A 17 -1.95 10.37 7.70
C TYR A 17 -0.62 10.48 6.96
N ASN A 18 -0.51 11.39 5.98
CA ASN A 18 0.68 11.54 5.14
C ASN A 18 1.05 10.25 4.37
N GLY A 19 0.03 9.45 4.04
CA GLY A 19 0.18 8.23 3.24
C GLY A 19 0.86 7.09 3.99
N TRP A 20 1.70 6.32 3.29
CA TRP A 20 2.29 5.07 3.82
C TRP A 20 3.27 5.24 4.99
N VAL A 21 3.59 6.47 5.40
CA VAL A 21 4.42 6.72 6.58
C VAL A 21 3.72 6.34 7.89
N HIS A 22 2.39 6.20 7.87
CA HIS A 22 1.57 6.03 9.06
C HIS A 22 0.90 4.65 9.11
N ARG A 23 0.91 4.03 10.29
CA ARG A 23 0.39 2.66 10.49
C ARG A 23 -1.10 2.50 10.17
N ASN A 24 -1.93 3.52 10.42
CA ASN A 24 -3.35 3.47 10.07
C ASN A 24 -3.60 3.22 8.56
N VAL A 25 -2.68 3.65 7.69
CA VAL A 25 -2.79 3.39 6.24
C VAL A 25 -2.50 1.92 5.93
N LEU A 26 -1.54 1.31 6.64
CA LEU A 26 -1.29 -0.13 6.57
C LEU A 26 -2.55 -0.92 6.97
N ASP A 27 -3.15 -0.60 8.11
CA ASP A 27 -4.35 -1.30 8.58
C ASP A 27 -5.53 -1.12 7.61
N ALA A 28 -5.67 0.06 7.02
CA ALA A 28 -6.66 0.32 5.98
C ALA A 28 -6.42 -0.53 4.73
N PHE A 29 -5.17 -0.65 4.29
CA PHE A 29 -4.83 -1.45 3.12
C PHE A 29 -5.00 -2.96 3.34
N VAL A 30 -4.70 -3.47 4.55
CA VAL A 30 -4.97 -4.86 4.90
C VAL A 30 -6.48 -5.15 4.84
N ARG A 31 -7.32 -4.25 5.39
CA ARG A 31 -8.78 -4.40 5.27
C ARG A 31 -9.25 -4.38 3.82
N PHE A 32 -8.74 -3.45 3.01
CA PHE A 32 -9.04 -3.38 1.59
C PHE A 32 -8.66 -4.68 0.86
N SER A 33 -7.43 -5.15 1.06
CA SER A 33 -6.93 -6.39 0.45
C SER A 33 -7.79 -7.60 0.83
N ASN A 34 -8.17 -7.74 2.10
CA ASN A 34 -9.03 -8.85 2.54
C ASN A 34 -10.40 -8.84 1.86
N VAL A 35 -11.02 -7.66 1.69
CA VAL A 35 -12.29 -7.52 0.97
C VAL A 35 -12.12 -7.92 -0.51
N CYS A 36 -11.03 -7.49 -1.15
CA CYS A 36 -10.74 -7.88 -2.54
C CYS A 36 -10.52 -9.39 -2.67
N PHE A 37 -9.75 -10.00 -1.78
CA PHE A 37 -9.48 -11.43 -1.82
C PHE A 37 -10.75 -12.24 -1.60
N ASP A 38 -11.57 -11.93 -0.60
CA ASP A 38 -12.81 -12.68 -0.39
C ASP A 38 -13.81 -12.50 -1.54
N ARG A 39 -13.95 -11.26 -2.05
CA ARG A 39 -14.91 -10.96 -3.13
C ARG A 39 -14.54 -11.60 -4.46
N TYR A 40 -13.24 -11.69 -4.77
CA TYR A 40 -12.75 -12.10 -6.08
C TYR A 40 -11.95 -13.42 -6.08
N LYS A 41 -12.00 -14.19 -4.98
CA LYS A 41 -11.26 -15.47 -4.83
C LYS A 41 -11.47 -16.45 -5.98
N ASP A 42 -12.67 -16.52 -6.53
CA ASP A 42 -13.01 -17.46 -7.62
C ASP A 42 -12.67 -16.91 -9.01
N LEU A 43 -12.33 -15.63 -9.13
CA LEU A 43 -12.07 -14.95 -10.41
C LEU A 43 -10.59 -14.62 -10.61
N VAL A 44 -9.83 -14.43 -9.53
CA VAL A 44 -8.46 -13.91 -9.61
C VAL A 44 -7.48 -14.87 -8.95
N ARG A 45 -6.65 -15.50 -9.79
CA ARG A 45 -5.62 -16.44 -9.37
C ARG A 45 -4.28 -15.81 -8.99
N TYR A 46 -3.97 -14.64 -9.56
CA TYR A 46 -2.67 -13.99 -9.40
C TYR A 46 -2.84 -12.55 -8.93
N TRP A 47 -2.21 -12.25 -7.78
CA TRP A 47 -2.26 -10.97 -7.10
C TRP A 47 -0.88 -10.37 -6.97
N LEU A 48 -0.79 -9.07 -7.26
CA LEU A 48 0.37 -8.23 -6.98
C LEU A 48 -0.05 -7.18 -5.95
N THR A 49 0.73 -7.00 -4.89
CA THR A 49 0.39 -6.02 -3.83
C THR A 49 0.66 -4.60 -4.30
N PHE A 50 1.88 -4.33 -4.75
CA PHE A 50 2.32 -3.01 -5.19
C PHE A 50 3.00 -3.10 -6.55
N ASN A 51 2.65 -2.17 -7.43
CA ASN A 51 3.47 -1.90 -8.61
C ASN A 51 4.63 -0.94 -8.24
N GLU A 52 5.84 -1.24 -8.71
CA GLU A 52 6.98 -0.30 -8.75
C GLU A 52 7.15 0.56 -7.47
N ILE A 53 7.22 -0.11 -6.32
CA ILE A 53 7.26 0.60 -5.02
C ILE A 53 8.53 1.42 -4.81
N ASP A 54 9.58 1.15 -5.57
CA ASP A 54 10.78 1.97 -5.65
C ASP A 54 10.51 3.38 -6.24
N SER A 55 9.42 3.54 -7.01
CA SER A 55 9.00 4.82 -7.59
C SER A 55 8.74 5.90 -6.54
N ILE A 56 8.54 5.53 -5.26
CA ILE A 56 8.42 6.45 -4.12
C ILE A 56 9.57 7.46 -4.06
N HIS A 57 10.79 7.07 -4.46
CA HIS A 57 11.93 7.99 -4.44
C HIS A 57 11.79 9.12 -5.48
N ARG A 58 11.15 8.82 -6.62
CA ARG A 58 10.92 9.77 -7.73
C ARG A 58 9.62 10.54 -7.54
N HIS A 59 8.55 9.84 -7.19
CA HIS A 59 7.17 10.35 -7.11
C HIS A 59 6.51 10.02 -5.75
N PRO A 60 7.00 10.58 -4.63
CA PRO A 60 6.55 10.18 -3.29
C PRO A 60 5.07 10.44 -3.02
N PHE A 61 4.51 11.50 -3.62
CA PHE A 61 3.09 11.80 -3.48
C PHE A 61 2.23 10.83 -4.28
N THR A 62 2.52 10.64 -5.57
CA THR A 62 1.74 9.75 -6.44
C THR A 62 1.87 8.30 -6.02
N THR A 63 3.07 7.83 -5.70
CA THR A 63 3.28 6.43 -5.34
C THR A 63 2.85 6.11 -3.91
N ALA A 64 3.04 7.04 -2.96
CA ALA A 64 2.85 6.74 -1.56
C ALA A 64 1.96 7.70 -0.76
N GLY A 65 1.36 8.70 -1.40
CA GLY A 65 0.60 9.76 -0.72
C GLY A 65 1.45 10.61 0.22
N ILE A 66 2.77 10.63 0.05
CA ILE A 66 3.67 11.34 0.95
C ILE A 66 3.82 12.77 0.46
N ARG A 67 3.35 13.72 1.27
CA ARG A 67 3.56 15.14 1.04
C ARG A 67 4.93 15.52 1.60
N LYS A 68 5.84 15.97 0.72
CA LYS A 68 7.21 16.36 1.10
C LYS A 68 7.23 17.45 2.19
N GLU A 69 6.26 18.37 2.15
CA GLU A 69 6.04 19.41 3.16
C GLU A 69 5.89 18.87 4.59
N LYS A 70 5.37 17.64 4.73
CA LYS A 70 5.06 17.03 6.03
C LYS A 70 6.07 15.99 6.50
N SER A 71 7.17 15.73 5.77
CA SER A 71 8.05 14.58 6.06
C SER A 71 9.54 14.87 5.94
N ASN A 72 10.24 14.83 7.08
CA ASN A 72 11.70 14.66 7.18
C ASN A 72 12.16 13.19 7.18
N GLN A 73 11.25 12.21 6.99
CA GLN A 73 11.48 10.81 7.37
C GLN A 73 11.05 9.81 6.29
N VAL A 74 11.67 9.86 5.10
CA VAL A 74 11.47 8.84 4.04
C VAL A 74 12.07 7.47 4.44
N LYS A 75 12.99 7.43 5.41
CA LYS A 75 13.70 6.20 5.82
C LYS A 75 12.81 5.16 6.52
N ARG A 76 11.64 5.53 7.04
CA ARG A 76 10.77 4.61 7.80
C ARG A 76 9.89 3.70 6.94
N LEU A 77 9.74 3.96 5.65
CA LEU A 77 8.77 3.26 4.79
C LEU A 77 9.11 1.78 4.51
N ARG A 78 10.40 1.45 4.39
CA ARG A 78 10.85 0.09 4.04
C ARG A 78 10.40 -0.98 5.04
N ILE A 79 10.25 -0.61 6.32
CA ILE A 79 9.85 -1.54 7.39
C ILE A 79 8.36 -1.87 7.29
N PHE A 80 7.52 -0.88 7.02
CA PHE A 80 6.06 -1.06 6.95
C PHE A 80 5.61 -1.91 5.76
N ILE A 81 6.21 -1.67 4.59
CA ILE A 81 5.89 -2.42 3.37
C ILE A 81 6.27 -3.90 3.52
N ARG A 82 7.43 -4.19 4.11
CA ARG A 82 7.84 -5.57 4.37
C ARG A 82 6.86 -6.31 5.28
N GLY A 83 6.36 -5.65 6.33
CA GLY A 83 5.32 -6.22 7.19
C GLY A 83 4.01 -6.49 6.45
N CYS A 84 3.62 -5.59 5.53
CA CYS A 84 2.41 -5.76 4.72
C CYS A 84 2.49 -6.97 3.78
N ILE A 85 3.61 -7.13 3.07
CA ILE A 85 3.82 -8.24 2.13
C ILE A 85 3.77 -9.58 2.87
N ILE A 86 4.36 -9.66 4.06
CA ILE A 86 4.31 -10.87 4.90
C ILE A 86 2.86 -11.16 5.35
N SER A 87 2.10 -10.12 5.75
CA SER A 87 0.71 -10.29 6.19
C SER A 87 -0.26 -10.71 5.08
N LEU A 88 0.07 -10.38 3.82
CA LEU A 88 -0.74 -10.67 2.63
C LEU A 88 -0.19 -11.89 1.85
N SER A 89 0.65 -12.71 2.48
CA SER A 89 1.22 -13.90 1.83
C SER A 89 0.10 -14.84 1.32
N PRO A 90 0.14 -15.24 0.03
CA PRO A 90 -0.85 -16.14 -0.56
C PRO A 90 -0.94 -17.52 0.09
N GLN A 91 0.06 -17.90 0.91
CA GLN A 91 0.09 -19.20 1.62
C GLN A 91 -0.96 -19.33 2.74
N ARG A 92 -1.86 -18.34 2.88
CA ARG A 92 -2.92 -18.30 3.90
C ARG A 92 -4.33 -18.44 3.34
N TRP A 93 -4.49 -18.55 2.01
CA TRP A 93 -5.78 -18.59 1.30
C TRP A 93 -5.78 -19.66 0.21
#